data_AF-A0A6J3AT62-F1
#
_entry.id   AF-A0A6J3AT62-F1
#
_cell.length_a   1.000
_cell.length_b   1.000
_cell.length_c   1.000
_cell.angle_alpha   90.00
_cell.angle_beta   90.00
_cell.angle_gamma   90.00
#
_symmetry.space_group_name_H-M   'P 1'
#
loop_
_entity.id
_entity.type
_entity.pdbx_description
1 polymer ?
#
loop_
_entity_poly.entity_id
_entity_poly.type
_entity_poly.pdbx_seq_one_letter_code
_entity_poly.pdbx_strand_id
1 'polypeptide(L)'
;MNKIDQRDIDLLHYVTELSGLLRTVSSPDLDGIEDAADFVSICPDLVWTLRDFYLDLEAHGQLITADEYLENSLRPKQGTDQGLPNFNLPRLCVQKSFPVKKCFTFYLPTLRKKLAQLETLHDDDLDPEFVQQVADFCSYIFSHSNAKTLLGGIKVNGSRLETLVLTYVNAISSGDLPCMEDAVLALAEIENLAAVQKAIAHYDQQMFQKVQLPTETLQELQDLHRASEREAIEVFMKNSFKDVDQSFQKKLETLLEARQEDFHKRNLEASLDRCSALLQDIFHPLEGDVKRGIYSKAGGHRLYVQKTEELKAKYYQEPRKGIQAEEALQKYLQSKESVRDRILQTDLALTEREKEMEEARVKAEVLKAEEQRMWVAVLRQYQQMMEQRERLLQEQVRQMERNRMFQHPLQKRALDLRHHCQILWKITEKLEFCMKINEFLRVAEKTFAEEKAKRESSEKEKKLHEQKVKKLLKKCENLTRAFMEFKAKMTEEIRVRESLLKEMNERIKRLKGDKKNDTQIFVLALLLSSTFVYNTMNKIDQRDIDLLQYPFVVQDGTKARENASVHHLCS
;
A
#
# COMPACT_ATOMS: atom_id res chain seq x y z
N MET A 1 -20.28 -58.68 -6.58
CA MET A 1 -21.50 -58.21 -7.28
C MET A 1 -22.09 -57.10 -6.44
N ASN A 2 -22.58 -55.99 -7.03
CA ASN A 2 -22.89 -54.75 -6.30
C ASN A 2 -24.12 -54.87 -5.40
N LYS A 3 -23.86 -55.28 -4.16
CA LYS A 3 -24.67 -55.10 -2.95
C LYS A 3 -23.73 -54.45 -1.93
N ILE A 4 -24.20 -53.72 -0.93
CA ILE A 4 -23.30 -53.28 0.15
C ILE A 4 -22.92 -54.54 0.95
N ASP A 5 -21.67 -54.99 0.84
CA ASP A 5 -21.17 -56.12 1.63
C ASP A 5 -20.05 -55.70 2.59
N GLN A 6 -19.46 -56.67 3.30
CA GLN A 6 -18.44 -56.38 4.29
C GLN A 6 -17.21 -55.71 3.66
N ARG A 7 -16.87 -56.00 2.40
CA ARG A 7 -15.71 -55.46 1.69
C ARG A 7 -15.86 -53.97 1.41
N ASP A 8 -17.04 -53.50 1.02
CA ASP A 8 -17.27 -52.07 0.76
C ASP A 8 -17.15 -51.24 2.06
N ILE A 9 -17.58 -51.86 3.17
CA ILE A 9 -17.51 -51.31 4.52
C ILE A 9 -16.08 -51.43 5.11
N ASP A 10 -15.34 -52.49 4.76
CA ASP A 10 -13.91 -52.65 5.07
C ASP A 10 -13.05 -51.68 4.23
N LEU A 11 -13.47 -51.29 3.02
CA LEU A 11 -12.81 -50.23 2.25
C LEU A 11 -12.99 -48.87 2.92
N LEU A 12 -14.11 -48.67 3.63
CA LEU A 12 -14.32 -47.55 4.57
C LEU A 12 -13.61 -47.75 5.93
N HIS A 13 -12.68 -48.71 6.10
CA HIS A 13 -11.83 -48.79 7.30
C HIS A 13 -11.05 -47.49 7.57
N TYR A 14 -10.72 -46.70 6.54
CA TYR A 14 -10.14 -45.38 6.72
C TYR A 14 -11.01 -44.47 7.60
N VAL A 15 -12.35 -44.64 7.60
CA VAL A 15 -13.29 -43.96 8.52
C VAL A 15 -13.07 -44.38 9.98
N THR A 16 -12.69 -45.63 10.23
CA THR A 16 -12.31 -46.10 11.59
C THR A 16 -10.92 -45.61 12.02
N GLU A 17 -10.03 -45.33 11.05
CA GLU A 17 -8.71 -44.78 11.32
C GLU A 17 -8.75 -43.24 11.50
N LEU A 18 -9.81 -42.54 11.06
CA LEU A 18 -9.90 -41.07 11.08
C LEU A 18 -9.57 -40.47 12.45
N SER A 19 -10.05 -41.05 13.55
CA SER A 19 -9.79 -40.57 14.92
C SER A 19 -8.34 -40.77 15.39
N GLY A 20 -7.50 -41.45 14.62
CA GLY A 20 -6.05 -41.52 14.80
C GLY A 20 -5.23 -40.81 13.70
N LEU A 21 -5.91 -40.23 12.69
CA LEU A 21 -5.31 -39.59 11.51
C LEU A 21 -5.58 -38.08 11.43
N LEU A 22 -6.53 -37.60 12.23
CA LEU A 22 -6.93 -36.20 12.32
C LEU A 22 -6.81 -35.71 13.75
N ARG A 23 -6.42 -34.44 13.90
CA ARG A 23 -6.49 -33.71 15.16
C ARG A 23 -7.54 -32.62 15.06
N THR A 24 -8.55 -32.70 15.90
CA THR A 24 -9.67 -31.75 15.98
C THR A 24 -9.28 -30.49 16.75
N VAL A 25 -8.65 -30.66 17.92
CA VAL A 25 -8.21 -29.59 18.83
C VAL A 25 -6.70 -29.71 19.10
N SER A 26 -5.97 -28.59 19.21
CA SER A 26 -4.50 -28.61 19.31
C SER A 26 -3.94 -28.74 20.74
N SER A 27 -4.80 -28.82 21.77
CA SER A 27 -4.39 -28.87 23.19
C SER A 27 -4.10 -30.28 23.73
N PRO A 28 -3.24 -30.46 24.76
CA PRO A 28 -2.87 -31.79 25.26
C PRO A 28 -3.73 -32.35 26.42
N ASP A 29 -4.55 -31.52 27.06
CA ASP A 29 -4.95 -31.69 28.48
C ASP A 29 -6.39 -32.18 28.73
N LEU A 30 -7.07 -32.77 27.74
CA LEU A 30 -8.42 -33.34 27.90
C LEU A 30 -8.47 -34.79 27.42
N ASP A 31 -9.04 -35.67 28.25
CA ASP A 31 -9.25 -37.09 27.91
C ASP A 31 -10.10 -37.20 26.62
N GLY A 32 -9.69 -38.08 25.70
CA GLY A 32 -10.19 -38.19 24.32
C GLY A 32 -11.62 -38.70 24.14
N ILE A 33 -12.59 -38.02 24.77
CA ILE A 33 -14.03 -38.26 24.70
C ILE A 33 -14.72 -37.10 23.96
N GLU A 34 -14.20 -35.88 24.06
CA GLU A 34 -14.79 -34.69 23.42
C GLU A 34 -14.51 -34.60 21.91
N ASP A 35 -13.31 -34.98 21.44
CA ASP A 35 -12.90 -34.99 20.01
C ASP A 35 -13.95 -35.64 19.08
N ALA A 36 -14.63 -36.69 19.56
CA ALA A 36 -15.60 -37.45 18.79
C ALA A 36 -16.90 -36.68 18.47
N ALA A 37 -17.20 -35.60 19.21
CA ALA A 37 -18.37 -34.75 18.96
C ALA A 37 -18.06 -33.68 17.89
N ASP A 38 -16.94 -32.96 18.04
CA ASP A 38 -16.52 -31.93 17.08
C ASP A 38 -16.25 -32.51 15.69
N PHE A 39 -15.78 -33.76 15.62
CA PHE A 39 -15.59 -34.52 14.38
C PHE A 39 -16.82 -34.48 13.46
N VAL A 40 -18.02 -34.65 14.04
CA VAL A 40 -19.29 -34.73 13.29
C VAL A 40 -19.66 -33.38 12.67
N SER A 41 -19.18 -32.27 13.24
CA SER A 41 -19.42 -30.91 12.73
C SER A 41 -18.56 -30.54 11.51
N ILE A 42 -17.49 -31.30 11.24
CA ILE A 42 -16.47 -31.02 10.22
C ILE A 42 -16.61 -31.95 9.01
N CYS A 43 -17.06 -33.19 9.25
CA CYS A 43 -17.25 -34.20 8.21
C CYS A 43 -18.31 -33.80 7.16
N PRO A 44 -18.11 -34.18 5.89
CA PRO A 44 -19.07 -33.93 4.82
C PRO A 44 -20.32 -34.81 4.93
N ASP A 45 -21.36 -34.46 4.17
CA ASP A 45 -22.49 -35.35 3.91
C ASP A 45 -22.04 -36.56 3.05
N LEU A 46 -22.42 -37.79 3.42
CA LEU A 46 -22.09 -38.99 2.64
C LEU A 46 -23.12 -39.24 1.54
N VAL A 47 -22.67 -39.36 0.29
CA VAL A 47 -23.51 -39.83 -0.82
C VAL A 47 -22.92 -41.13 -1.37
N TRP A 48 -23.52 -42.26 -1.02
CA TRP A 48 -23.12 -43.57 -1.51
C TRP A 48 -23.79 -43.85 -2.86
N THR A 49 -22.97 -44.14 -3.87
CA THR A 49 -23.42 -44.45 -5.23
C THR A 49 -23.08 -45.91 -5.54
N LEU A 50 -24.10 -46.72 -5.83
CA LEU A 50 -24.01 -48.16 -6.09
C LEU A 50 -24.24 -48.40 -7.58
N ARG A 51 -23.17 -48.66 -8.33
CA ARG A 51 -23.25 -48.90 -9.78
C ARG A 51 -23.67 -50.33 -10.09
N ASP A 52 -24.14 -50.57 -11.32
CA ASP A 52 -24.62 -51.87 -11.82
C ASP A 52 -25.44 -52.66 -10.77
N PHE A 53 -26.37 -51.97 -10.12
CA PHE A 53 -27.24 -52.53 -9.09
C PHE A 53 -28.26 -53.47 -9.73
N TYR A 54 -28.60 -54.55 -9.02
CA TYR A 54 -29.34 -55.68 -9.59
C TYR A 54 -30.21 -56.43 -8.56
N LEU A 55 -30.29 -55.93 -7.33
CA LEU A 55 -31.20 -56.44 -6.32
C LEU A 55 -32.53 -55.70 -6.44
N ASP A 56 -33.63 -56.42 -6.34
CA ASP A 56 -34.92 -55.81 -6.03
C ASP A 56 -34.80 -55.13 -4.66
N LEU A 57 -35.20 -53.86 -4.56
CA LEU A 57 -35.15 -53.10 -3.31
C LEU A 57 -36.30 -53.53 -2.39
N GLU A 58 -36.23 -54.75 -1.86
CA GLU A 58 -37.22 -55.31 -0.94
C GLU A 58 -36.61 -55.66 0.42
N ALA A 59 -37.35 -55.36 1.49
CA ALA A 59 -37.11 -55.89 2.83
C ALA A 59 -38.43 -56.38 3.43
N HIS A 60 -38.42 -57.59 4.02
CA HIS A 60 -39.60 -58.21 4.65
C HIS A 60 -40.86 -58.31 3.75
N GLY A 61 -40.69 -58.32 2.42
CA GLY A 61 -41.80 -58.34 1.45
C GLY A 61 -42.44 -56.96 1.21
N GLN A 62 -41.74 -55.87 1.54
CA GLN A 62 -42.11 -54.50 1.19
C GLN A 62 -41.00 -53.86 0.36
N LEU A 63 -41.38 -53.06 -0.63
CA LEU A 63 -40.45 -52.21 -1.38
C LEU A 63 -39.88 -51.14 -0.44
N ILE A 64 -38.57 -50.93 -0.50
CA ILE A 64 -37.82 -49.94 0.26
C ILE A 64 -37.08 -48.98 -0.68
N THR A 65 -36.67 -47.83 -0.15
CA THR A 65 -35.80 -46.88 -0.85
C THR A 65 -34.33 -47.33 -0.82
N ALA A 66 -33.53 -46.75 -1.72
CA ALA A 66 -32.07 -46.91 -1.67
C ALA A 66 -31.46 -46.43 -0.35
N ASP A 67 -32.05 -45.39 0.28
CA ASP A 67 -31.60 -44.86 1.58
C ASP A 67 -31.87 -45.87 2.70
N GLU A 68 -33.08 -46.44 2.77
CA GLU A 68 -33.42 -47.50 3.73
C GLU A 68 -32.56 -48.76 3.50
N TYR A 69 -32.20 -49.07 2.25
CA TYR A 69 -31.25 -50.15 1.93
C TYR A 69 -29.85 -49.87 2.51
N LEU A 70 -29.36 -48.62 2.43
CA LEU A 70 -28.10 -48.20 3.07
C LEU A 70 -28.21 -48.25 4.60
N GLU A 71 -29.27 -47.72 5.19
CA GLU A 71 -29.49 -47.79 6.65
C GLU A 71 -29.49 -49.24 7.15
N ASN A 72 -30.25 -50.12 6.50
CA ASN A 72 -30.31 -51.55 6.81
C ASN A 72 -28.93 -52.21 6.70
N SER A 73 -28.14 -51.87 5.68
CA SER A 73 -26.79 -52.40 5.47
C SER A 73 -25.78 -51.94 6.55
N LEU A 74 -26.02 -50.76 7.15
CA LEU A 74 -25.24 -50.20 8.24
C LEU A 74 -25.72 -50.62 9.64
N ARG A 75 -26.82 -51.37 9.80
CA ARG A 75 -27.29 -51.80 11.13
C ARG A 75 -26.25 -52.70 11.82
N PRO A 76 -25.77 -52.36 13.03
CA PRO A 76 -24.87 -53.23 13.79
C PRO A 76 -25.62 -54.46 14.30
N LYS A 77 -24.88 -55.57 14.45
CA LYS A 77 -25.42 -56.83 14.99
C LYS A 77 -25.21 -56.90 16.51
N GLN A 78 -26.17 -57.50 17.21
CA GLN A 78 -26.06 -57.81 18.63
C GLN A 78 -25.55 -59.25 18.82
N GLY A 79 -24.74 -59.48 19.85
CA GLY A 79 -24.11 -60.77 20.15
C GLY A 79 -22.83 -60.61 20.96
N THR A 80 -22.10 -61.71 21.17
CA THR A 80 -20.83 -61.76 21.92
C THR A 80 -19.69 -62.43 21.13
N ASP A 81 -19.86 -62.64 19.82
CA ASP A 81 -18.87 -63.30 18.96
C ASP A 81 -17.59 -62.49 18.80
N GLN A 82 -16.43 -63.17 18.77
CA GLN A 82 -15.12 -62.50 18.64
C GLN A 82 -14.94 -61.72 17.33
N GLY A 83 -15.67 -62.07 16.26
CA GLY A 83 -15.68 -61.32 14.99
C GLY A 83 -16.64 -60.12 14.96
N LEU A 84 -17.52 -59.98 15.96
CA LEU A 84 -18.55 -58.94 15.99
C LEU A 84 -18.00 -57.51 16.07
N PRO A 85 -16.90 -57.21 16.81
CA PRO A 85 -16.31 -55.87 16.82
C PRO A 85 -15.87 -55.40 15.44
N ASN A 86 -15.22 -56.27 14.66
CA ASN A 86 -14.75 -55.95 13.31
C ASN A 86 -15.92 -55.70 12.34
N PHE A 87 -17.06 -56.37 12.54
CA PHE A 87 -18.28 -56.11 11.77
C PHE A 87 -18.97 -54.80 12.19
N ASN A 88 -19.03 -54.50 13.48
CA ASN A 88 -19.78 -53.37 14.02
C ASN A 88 -19.00 -52.04 13.95
N LEU A 89 -17.68 -52.03 14.16
CA LEU A 89 -16.91 -50.80 14.29
C LEU A 89 -16.97 -49.91 13.04
N PRO A 90 -16.72 -50.40 11.81
CA PRO A 90 -16.81 -49.55 10.60
C PRO A 90 -18.23 -48.99 10.37
N ARG A 91 -19.26 -49.79 10.68
CA ARG A 91 -20.66 -49.35 10.58
C ARG A 91 -20.99 -48.23 11.56
N LEU A 92 -20.56 -48.37 12.82
CA LEU A 92 -20.73 -47.35 13.85
C LEU A 92 -19.94 -46.07 13.53
N CYS A 93 -18.74 -46.17 12.95
CA CYS A 93 -17.98 -45.02 12.47
C CYS A 93 -18.71 -44.30 11.32
N VAL A 94 -19.16 -45.01 10.28
CA VAL A 94 -19.95 -44.40 9.19
C VAL A 94 -21.27 -43.80 9.68
N GLN A 95 -21.92 -44.41 10.67
CA GLN A 95 -23.14 -43.85 11.29
C GLN A 95 -22.89 -42.59 12.11
N LYS A 96 -21.73 -42.48 12.79
CA LYS A 96 -21.37 -41.34 13.64
C LYS A 96 -20.73 -40.18 12.88
N SER A 97 -19.69 -40.45 12.08
CA SER A 97 -18.83 -39.40 11.51
C SER A 97 -19.55 -38.52 10.50
N PHE A 98 -20.30 -39.10 9.57
CA PHE A 98 -21.04 -38.33 8.56
C PHE A 98 -22.37 -37.86 9.15
N PRO A 99 -22.76 -36.58 9.07
CA PRO A 99 -24.07 -36.13 9.54
C PRO A 99 -25.19 -36.75 8.69
N VAL A 100 -25.33 -36.33 7.42
CA VAL A 100 -26.27 -36.93 6.45
C VAL A 100 -25.65 -38.14 5.76
N LYS A 101 -26.48 -39.13 5.45
CA LYS A 101 -26.16 -40.24 4.54
C LYS A 101 -27.28 -40.33 3.51
N LYS A 102 -26.90 -40.42 2.23
CA LYS A 102 -27.79 -40.56 1.08
C LYS A 102 -27.28 -41.72 0.22
N CYS A 103 -28.19 -42.45 -0.41
CA CYS A 103 -27.88 -43.57 -1.29
C CYS A 103 -28.52 -43.37 -2.68
N PHE A 104 -27.78 -43.76 -3.73
CA PHE A 104 -28.29 -43.86 -5.09
C PHE A 104 -27.86 -45.19 -5.71
N THR A 105 -28.83 -45.95 -6.19
CA THR A 105 -28.63 -47.16 -7.01
C THR A 105 -28.69 -46.81 -8.48
N PHE A 106 -27.74 -47.30 -9.26
CA PHE A 106 -27.71 -47.14 -10.71
C PHE A 106 -27.77 -48.50 -11.39
N TYR A 107 -28.74 -48.70 -12.28
CA TYR A 107 -28.81 -49.89 -13.10
C TYR A 107 -27.70 -49.91 -14.17
N LEU A 108 -27.62 -51.01 -14.92
CA LEU A 108 -26.60 -51.18 -15.96
C LEU A 108 -26.86 -50.19 -17.11
N PRO A 109 -25.97 -49.24 -17.43
CA PRO A 109 -26.29 -48.10 -18.30
C PRO A 109 -26.77 -48.45 -19.71
N THR A 110 -26.31 -49.59 -20.23
CA THR A 110 -26.69 -50.14 -21.55
C THR A 110 -26.21 -51.60 -21.63
N LEU A 111 -26.50 -52.30 -22.73
CA LEU A 111 -26.06 -53.67 -22.97
C LEU A 111 -24.53 -53.81 -22.82
N ARG A 112 -24.05 -54.86 -22.12
CA ARG A 112 -22.62 -55.07 -21.81
C ARG A 112 -21.65 -54.90 -22.98
N LYS A 113 -22.07 -55.18 -24.22
CA LYS A 113 -21.27 -55.02 -25.44
C LYS A 113 -21.01 -53.55 -25.82
N LYS A 114 -21.89 -52.63 -25.44
CA LYS A 114 -21.79 -51.18 -25.69
C LYS A 114 -21.02 -50.42 -24.58
N LEU A 115 -20.82 -51.00 -23.39
CA LEU A 115 -20.22 -50.29 -22.24
C LEU A 115 -18.83 -49.70 -22.52
N ALA A 116 -18.03 -50.33 -23.39
CA ALA A 116 -16.72 -49.82 -23.80
C ALA A 116 -16.78 -48.55 -24.69
N GLN A 117 -17.99 -48.13 -25.07
CA GLN A 117 -18.29 -46.95 -25.89
C GLN A 117 -19.20 -45.95 -25.14
N LEU A 118 -19.42 -46.14 -23.84
CA LEU A 118 -20.44 -45.40 -23.06
C LEU A 118 -20.31 -43.87 -23.16
N GLU A 119 -19.08 -43.33 -23.17
CA GLU A 119 -18.79 -41.89 -23.34
C GLU A 119 -19.15 -41.32 -24.73
N THR A 120 -19.54 -42.17 -25.68
CA THR A 120 -19.87 -41.81 -27.08
C THR A 120 -21.31 -42.14 -27.49
N LEU A 121 -22.11 -42.68 -26.57
CA LEU A 121 -23.54 -42.94 -26.79
C LEU A 121 -24.36 -41.68 -26.51
N HIS A 122 -25.54 -41.58 -27.14
CA HIS A 122 -26.56 -40.60 -26.76
C HIS A 122 -27.40 -41.16 -25.60
N ASP A 123 -28.13 -40.31 -24.87
CA ASP A 123 -29.00 -40.78 -23.78
C ASP A 123 -30.12 -41.73 -24.29
N ASP A 124 -30.55 -41.57 -25.55
CA ASP A 124 -31.49 -42.49 -26.24
C ASP A 124 -30.91 -43.90 -26.50
N ASP A 125 -29.58 -44.09 -26.42
CA ASP A 125 -28.89 -45.38 -26.57
C ASP A 125 -28.69 -46.11 -25.22
N LEU A 126 -29.08 -45.46 -24.12
CA LEU A 126 -28.97 -45.93 -22.73
C LEU A 126 -30.29 -46.49 -22.21
N ASP A 127 -30.24 -47.08 -21.01
CA ASP A 127 -31.42 -47.47 -20.26
C ASP A 127 -32.15 -46.23 -19.69
N PRO A 128 -33.46 -46.03 -19.94
CA PRO A 128 -34.17 -44.84 -19.49
C PRO A 128 -34.26 -44.68 -17.96
N GLU A 129 -34.28 -45.78 -17.21
CA GLU A 129 -34.29 -45.71 -15.74
C GLU A 129 -32.90 -45.34 -15.22
N PHE A 130 -31.82 -45.82 -15.87
CA PHE A 130 -30.46 -45.32 -15.58
C PHE A 130 -30.32 -43.82 -15.88
N VAL A 131 -30.85 -43.32 -17.00
CA VAL A 131 -30.81 -41.88 -17.34
C VAL A 131 -31.55 -41.06 -16.28
N GLN A 132 -32.73 -41.51 -15.84
CA GLN A 132 -33.46 -40.85 -14.75
C GLN A 132 -32.70 -40.90 -13.42
N GLN A 133 -32.10 -42.05 -13.05
CA GLN A 133 -31.26 -42.18 -11.85
C GLN A 133 -30.06 -41.22 -11.84
N VAL A 134 -29.43 -41.00 -13.00
CA VAL A 134 -28.36 -40.00 -13.15
C VAL A 134 -28.90 -38.57 -13.05
N ALA A 135 -30.05 -38.28 -13.66
CA ALA A 135 -30.69 -36.97 -13.55
C ALA A 135 -31.09 -36.63 -12.11
N ASP A 136 -31.64 -37.60 -11.36
CA ASP A 136 -32.04 -37.45 -9.96
C ASP A 136 -30.82 -37.27 -9.05
N PHE A 137 -29.76 -38.06 -9.26
CA PHE A 137 -28.48 -37.91 -8.54
C PHE A 137 -27.85 -36.53 -8.78
N CYS A 138 -27.72 -36.10 -10.03
CA CYS A 138 -27.18 -34.79 -10.36
C CYS A 138 -28.04 -33.65 -9.77
N SER A 139 -29.36 -33.76 -9.87
CA SER A 139 -30.30 -32.80 -9.29
C SER A 139 -30.18 -32.72 -7.77
N TYR A 140 -30.02 -33.86 -7.09
CA TYR A 140 -29.77 -33.90 -5.65
C TYR A 140 -28.44 -33.21 -5.28
N ILE A 141 -27.33 -33.56 -5.94
CA ILE A 141 -26.03 -32.93 -5.70
C ILE A 141 -26.10 -31.41 -5.90
N PHE A 142 -26.69 -30.94 -7.00
CA PHE A 142 -26.79 -29.49 -7.27
C PHE A 142 -27.73 -28.72 -6.33
N SER A 143 -28.63 -29.39 -5.61
CA SER A 143 -29.60 -28.75 -4.70
C SER A 143 -29.28 -28.93 -3.21
N HIS A 144 -28.56 -29.98 -2.84
CA HIS A 144 -28.28 -30.32 -1.43
C HIS A 144 -26.80 -30.13 -1.02
N SER A 145 -25.85 -30.13 -1.97
CA SER A 145 -24.43 -29.91 -1.63
C SER A 145 -24.17 -28.48 -1.17
N ASN A 146 -24.04 -28.31 0.14
CA ASN A 146 -23.70 -27.03 0.77
C ASN A 146 -22.29 -26.56 0.36
N ALA A 147 -22.06 -25.25 0.38
CA ALA A 147 -20.70 -24.71 0.30
C ALA A 147 -19.93 -25.08 1.58
N LYS A 148 -18.70 -25.60 1.45
CA LYS A 148 -17.88 -26.01 2.62
C LYS A 148 -17.70 -24.85 3.60
N THR A 149 -17.95 -25.13 4.86
CA THR A 149 -17.73 -24.24 6.00
C THR A 149 -16.66 -24.78 6.91
N LEU A 150 -15.91 -23.87 7.54
CA LEU A 150 -15.07 -24.16 8.70
C LEU A 150 -15.83 -23.81 9.99
N LEU A 151 -15.25 -24.19 11.14
CA LEU A 151 -15.73 -23.82 12.47
C LEU A 151 -15.97 -22.29 12.54
N GLY A 152 -17.07 -21.89 13.18
CA GLY A 152 -17.56 -20.50 13.15
C GLY A 152 -18.38 -20.11 11.91
N GLY A 153 -18.74 -21.07 11.04
CA GLY A 153 -19.61 -20.83 9.88
C GLY A 153 -18.90 -20.20 8.67
N ILE A 154 -17.57 -20.22 8.66
CA ILE A 154 -16.73 -19.52 7.67
C ILE A 154 -16.80 -20.26 6.34
N LYS A 155 -17.53 -19.72 5.36
CA LYS A 155 -17.62 -20.30 4.00
C LYS A 155 -16.27 -20.24 3.30
N VAL A 156 -15.82 -21.38 2.79
CA VAL A 156 -14.57 -21.53 2.03
C VAL A 156 -14.79 -20.99 0.61
N ASN A 157 -13.85 -20.16 0.17
CA ASN A 157 -13.72 -19.65 -1.21
C ASN A 157 -12.41 -20.19 -1.83
N GLY A 158 -12.10 -19.84 -3.08
CA GLY A 158 -10.89 -20.34 -3.76
C GLY A 158 -9.58 -20.07 -3.03
N SER A 159 -9.39 -18.88 -2.44
CA SER A 159 -8.17 -18.53 -1.70
C SER A 159 -8.11 -19.23 -0.34
N ARG A 160 -9.26 -19.34 0.36
CA ARG A 160 -9.35 -20.16 1.59
C ARG A 160 -9.02 -21.64 1.30
N LEU A 161 -9.53 -22.17 0.19
CA LEU A 161 -9.28 -23.56 -0.23
C LEU A 161 -7.79 -23.78 -0.55
N GLU A 162 -7.14 -22.84 -1.22
CA GLU A 162 -5.69 -22.85 -1.46
C GLU A 162 -4.90 -22.93 -0.14
N THR A 163 -5.20 -22.07 0.85
CA THR A 163 -4.56 -22.12 2.17
C THR A 163 -4.81 -23.45 2.88
N LEU A 164 -6.04 -23.97 2.90
CA LEU A 164 -6.36 -25.25 3.55
C LEU A 164 -5.60 -26.42 2.89
N VAL A 165 -5.58 -26.49 1.56
CA VAL A 165 -4.84 -27.50 0.80
C VAL A 165 -3.35 -27.44 1.13
N LEU A 166 -2.76 -26.24 1.11
CA LEU A 166 -1.34 -26.06 1.45
C LEU A 166 -1.03 -26.50 2.89
N THR A 167 -1.83 -26.09 3.88
CA THR A 167 -1.59 -26.46 5.28
C THR A 167 -1.68 -27.97 5.50
N TYR A 168 -2.73 -28.64 5.00
CA TYR A 168 -2.87 -30.08 5.19
C TYR A 168 -1.81 -30.88 4.43
N VAL A 169 -1.47 -30.49 3.19
CA VAL A 169 -0.42 -31.17 2.41
C VAL A 169 0.96 -30.95 3.04
N ASN A 170 1.24 -29.79 3.61
CA ASN A 170 2.50 -29.50 4.31
C ASN A 170 2.64 -30.31 5.61
N ALA A 171 1.58 -30.44 6.41
CA ALA A 171 1.57 -31.31 7.60
C ALA A 171 1.84 -32.78 7.20
N ILE A 172 1.04 -33.30 6.27
CA ILE A 172 1.17 -34.66 5.72
C ILE A 172 2.59 -34.94 5.17
N SER A 173 3.19 -33.96 4.49
CA SER A 173 4.52 -34.06 3.90
C SER A 173 5.66 -33.97 4.92
N SER A 174 5.43 -33.28 6.05
CA SER A 174 6.36 -33.20 7.19
C SER A 174 6.32 -34.46 8.07
N GLY A 175 5.22 -35.21 8.01
CA GLY A 175 4.97 -36.42 8.81
C GLY A 175 3.97 -36.20 9.95
N ASP A 176 3.49 -34.97 10.12
CA ASP A 176 2.47 -34.58 11.10
C ASP A 176 1.05 -34.96 10.62
N LEU A 177 0.12 -35.00 11.58
CA LEU A 177 -1.30 -35.18 11.26
C LEU A 177 -1.90 -33.83 10.82
N PRO A 178 -2.72 -33.77 9.74
CA PRO A 178 -3.41 -32.55 9.37
C PRO A 178 -4.43 -32.17 10.45
N CYS A 179 -4.23 -31.00 11.06
CA CYS A 179 -5.09 -30.48 12.11
C CYS A 179 -6.06 -29.41 11.57
N MET A 180 -7.34 -29.52 11.96
CA MET A 180 -8.39 -28.58 11.57
C MET A 180 -8.24 -27.23 12.26
N GLU A 181 -7.90 -27.21 13.55
CA GLU A 181 -7.69 -25.97 14.29
C GLU A 181 -6.49 -25.18 13.74
N ASP A 182 -5.34 -25.82 13.55
CA ASP A 182 -4.13 -25.17 13.04
C ASP A 182 -4.36 -24.57 11.64
N ALA A 183 -5.15 -25.22 10.79
CA ALA A 183 -5.51 -24.70 9.47
C ALA A 183 -6.49 -23.51 9.53
N VAL A 184 -7.41 -23.48 10.49
CA VAL A 184 -8.26 -22.30 10.76
C VAL A 184 -7.45 -21.15 11.36
N LEU A 185 -6.47 -21.43 12.22
CA LEU A 185 -5.55 -20.44 12.79
C LEU A 185 -4.63 -19.83 11.72
N ALA A 186 -3.99 -20.64 10.89
CA ALA A 186 -3.15 -20.15 9.79
C ALA A 186 -3.94 -19.30 8.78
N LEU A 187 -5.21 -19.66 8.51
CA LEU A 187 -6.09 -18.85 7.68
C LEU A 187 -6.48 -17.53 8.37
N ALA A 188 -6.73 -17.56 9.68
CA ALA A 188 -7.02 -16.36 10.48
C ALA A 188 -5.82 -15.39 10.49
N GLU A 189 -4.59 -15.87 10.66
CA GLU A 189 -3.40 -15.02 10.61
C GLU A 189 -3.26 -14.29 9.26
N ILE A 190 -3.46 -15.00 8.15
CA ILE A 190 -3.36 -14.46 6.79
C ILE A 190 -4.47 -13.43 6.52
N GLU A 191 -5.73 -13.77 6.81
CA GLU A 191 -6.86 -12.87 6.55
C GLU A 191 -6.90 -11.69 7.51
N ASN A 192 -6.56 -11.86 8.79
CA ASN A 192 -6.49 -10.75 9.75
C ASN A 192 -5.34 -9.79 9.41
N LEU A 193 -4.17 -10.29 8.96
CA LEU A 193 -3.09 -9.44 8.47
C LEU A 193 -3.53 -8.61 7.26
N ALA A 194 -4.23 -9.24 6.30
CA ALA A 194 -4.79 -8.56 5.14
C ALA A 194 -5.90 -7.55 5.53
N ALA A 195 -6.72 -7.86 6.53
CA ALA A 195 -7.74 -6.98 7.06
C ALA A 195 -7.14 -5.72 7.72
N VAL A 196 -6.05 -5.85 8.50
CA VAL A 196 -5.31 -4.71 9.06
C VAL A 196 -4.74 -3.83 7.94
N GLN A 197 -4.10 -4.43 6.92
CA GLN A 197 -3.58 -3.68 5.77
C GLN A 197 -4.69 -2.93 5.01
N LYS A 198 -5.84 -3.57 4.80
CA LYS A 198 -7.01 -3.01 4.13
C LYS A 198 -7.68 -1.88 4.93
N ALA A 199 -7.73 -2.01 6.26
CA ALA A 199 -8.22 -0.98 7.16
C ALA A 199 -7.30 0.27 7.15
N ILE A 200 -5.98 0.09 7.24
CA ILE A 200 -5.01 1.20 7.13
C ILE A 200 -5.06 1.86 5.75
N ALA A 201 -5.19 1.08 4.66
CA ALA A 201 -5.35 1.65 3.32
C ALA A 201 -6.64 2.48 3.17
N HIS A 202 -7.76 2.04 3.79
CA HIS A 202 -8.99 2.83 3.84
C HIS A 202 -8.79 4.11 4.67
N TYR A 203 -8.20 4.02 5.86
CA TYR A 203 -7.89 5.18 6.69
C TYR A 203 -7.03 6.22 5.96
N ASP A 204 -5.91 5.78 5.36
CA ASP A 204 -4.98 6.66 4.63
C ASP A 204 -5.68 7.33 3.43
N GLN A 205 -6.57 6.61 2.73
CA GLN A 205 -7.40 7.18 1.66
C GLN A 205 -8.39 8.21 2.20
N GLN A 206 -9.12 7.92 3.29
CA GLN A 206 -10.11 8.83 3.86
C GLN A 206 -9.46 10.11 4.36
N MET A 207 -8.36 10.01 5.10
CA MET A 207 -7.62 11.16 5.58
C MET A 207 -7.03 11.98 4.44
N PHE A 208 -6.46 11.35 3.40
CA PHE A 208 -5.96 12.06 2.22
C PHE A 208 -7.05 12.82 1.44
N GLN A 209 -8.28 12.29 1.39
CA GLN A 209 -9.40 12.95 0.69
C GLN A 209 -10.11 14.02 1.52
N LYS A 210 -10.21 13.83 2.84
CA LYS A 210 -10.97 14.70 3.76
C LYS A 210 -10.11 15.81 4.39
N VAL A 211 -8.83 15.56 4.68
CA VAL A 211 -7.97 16.50 5.42
C VAL A 211 -7.20 17.41 4.46
N GLN A 212 -7.44 18.72 4.57
CA GLN A 212 -6.61 19.75 3.96
C GLN A 212 -5.78 20.44 5.05
N LEU A 213 -4.46 20.46 4.90
CA LEU A 213 -3.56 21.07 5.89
C LEU A 213 -3.18 22.52 5.52
N PRO A 214 -3.03 23.42 6.52
CA PRO A 214 -3.47 23.24 7.91
C PRO A 214 -5.01 23.26 8.04
N THR A 215 -5.51 22.62 9.10
CA THR A 215 -6.91 22.76 9.56
C THR A 215 -7.11 24.10 10.26
N GLU A 216 -8.34 24.59 10.40
CA GLU A 216 -8.64 25.79 11.20
C GLU A 216 -8.44 25.52 12.70
N THR A 217 -8.80 24.32 13.16
CA THR A 217 -8.72 23.93 14.58
C THR A 217 -8.12 22.54 14.77
N LEU A 218 -7.69 22.24 16.00
CA LEU A 218 -7.29 20.87 16.37
C LEU A 218 -8.49 19.90 16.34
N GLN A 219 -9.68 20.39 16.71
CA GLN A 219 -10.91 19.61 16.77
C GLN A 219 -11.32 19.10 15.38
N GLU A 220 -11.23 19.94 14.34
CA GLU A 220 -11.45 19.56 12.93
C GLU A 220 -10.61 18.34 12.54
N LEU A 221 -9.32 18.33 12.87
CA LEU A 221 -8.43 17.21 12.57
C LEU A 221 -8.79 15.96 13.40
N GLN A 222 -9.14 16.13 14.67
CA GLN A 222 -9.50 15.02 15.57
C GLN A 222 -10.84 14.37 15.18
N ASP A 223 -11.82 15.14 14.71
CA ASP A 223 -13.12 14.61 14.27
C ASP A 223 -13.01 13.90 12.91
N LEU A 224 -12.20 14.43 11.97
CA LEU A 224 -11.88 13.75 10.72
C LEU A 224 -11.11 12.45 10.94
N HIS A 225 -10.17 12.45 11.89
CA HIS A 225 -9.46 11.24 12.32
C HIS A 225 -10.44 10.21 12.92
N ARG A 226 -11.24 10.57 13.94
CA ARG A 226 -12.21 9.67 14.59
C ARG A 226 -13.26 9.08 13.64
N ALA A 227 -13.67 9.83 12.62
CA ALA A 227 -14.54 9.33 11.57
C ALA A 227 -13.82 8.26 10.72
N SER A 228 -12.62 8.57 10.26
CA SER A 228 -11.81 7.68 9.39
C SER A 228 -11.30 6.43 10.12
N GLU A 229 -10.97 6.56 11.40
CA GLU A 229 -10.65 5.50 12.36
C GLU A 229 -11.82 4.52 12.50
N ARG A 230 -13.04 5.03 12.77
CA ARG A 230 -14.23 4.18 12.88
C ARG A 230 -14.53 3.43 11.59
N GLU A 231 -14.48 4.11 10.44
CA GLU A 231 -14.63 3.46 9.13
C GLU A 231 -13.57 2.36 8.92
N ALA A 232 -12.32 2.58 9.34
CA ALA A 232 -11.25 1.59 9.24
C ALA A 232 -11.46 0.38 10.16
N ILE A 233 -11.94 0.59 11.39
CA ILE A 233 -12.31 -0.48 12.32
C ILE A 233 -13.50 -1.29 11.78
N GLU A 234 -14.52 -0.64 11.22
CA GLU A 234 -15.63 -1.32 10.52
C GLU A 234 -15.15 -2.14 9.31
N VAL A 235 -14.16 -1.62 8.55
CA VAL A 235 -13.49 -2.37 7.47
C VAL A 235 -12.72 -3.57 8.03
N PHE A 236 -11.98 -3.44 9.14
CA PHE A 236 -11.30 -4.57 9.78
C PHE A 236 -12.30 -5.64 10.23
N MET A 237 -13.28 -5.28 11.07
CA MET A 237 -14.27 -6.20 11.64
C MET A 237 -15.12 -6.94 10.58
N LYS A 238 -15.24 -6.38 9.37
CA LYS A 238 -15.93 -7.03 8.23
C LYS A 238 -15.06 -8.02 7.45
N ASN A 239 -13.74 -8.00 7.65
CA ASN A 239 -12.76 -8.80 6.91
C ASN A 239 -11.87 -9.68 7.79
N SER A 240 -11.95 -9.58 9.13
CA SER A 240 -11.23 -10.41 10.10
C SER A 240 -12.10 -11.53 10.71
N PHE A 241 -11.47 -12.57 11.24
CA PHE A 241 -12.11 -13.63 12.02
C PHE A 241 -11.10 -14.33 12.95
N LYS A 242 -11.57 -14.98 14.05
CA LYS A 242 -10.74 -15.70 15.06
C LYS A 242 -9.45 -14.92 15.44
N ASP A 243 -9.56 -13.61 15.68
CA ASP A 243 -8.44 -12.79 16.19
C ASP A 243 -8.21 -13.11 17.68
N VAL A 244 -7.39 -14.14 17.93
CA VAL A 244 -7.02 -14.59 19.27
C VAL A 244 -6.35 -13.44 20.02
N ASP A 245 -6.77 -13.26 21.28
CA ASP A 245 -6.35 -12.18 22.18
C ASP A 245 -6.49 -10.75 21.60
N GLN A 246 -7.28 -10.53 20.55
CA GLN A 246 -7.41 -9.26 19.84
C GLN A 246 -6.06 -8.72 19.34
N SER A 247 -5.14 -9.63 18.98
CA SER A 247 -3.76 -9.33 18.60
C SER A 247 -3.65 -8.50 17.32
N PHE A 248 -4.50 -8.77 16.32
CA PHE A 248 -4.55 -8.00 15.07
C PHE A 248 -5.31 -6.69 15.25
N GLN A 249 -6.35 -6.64 16.09
CA GLN A 249 -7.04 -5.41 16.45
C GLN A 249 -6.09 -4.42 17.16
N LYS A 250 -5.34 -4.85 18.18
CA LYS A 250 -4.34 -4.02 18.88
C LYS A 250 -3.25 -3.51 17.93
N LYS A 251 -2.84 -4.35 16.97
CA LYS A 251 -1.89 -3.98 15.91
C LYS A 251 -2.46 -2.93 14.94
N LEU A 252 -3.77 -2.95 14.67
CA LEU A 252 -4.46 -1.90 13.92
C LEU A 252 -4.51 -0.60 14.72
N GLU A 253 -4.89 -0.66 16.00
CA GLU A 253 -4.97 0.48 16.92
C GLU A 253 -3.62 1.22 16.98
N THR A 254 -2.52 0.53 17.28
CA THR A 254 -1.17 1.14 17.31
C THR A 254 -0.73 1.74 15.96
N LEU A 255 -1.18 1.18 14.83
CA LEU A 255 -0.91 1.75 13.50
C LEU A 255 -1.75 3.00 13.22
N LEU A 256 -2.97 3.09 13.74
CA LEU A 256 -3.85 4.26 13.64
C LEU A 256 -3.39 5.39 14.57
N GLU A 257 -2.93 5.07 15.79
CA GLU A 257 -2.27 6.00 16.71
C GLU A 257 -1.03 6.65 16.06
N ALA A 258 -0.12 5.83 15.53
CA ALA A 258 1.10 6.33 14.85
C ALA A 258 0.78 7.17 13.60
N ARG A 259 -0.34 6.91 12.92
CA ARG A 259 -0.85 7.78 11.84
C ARG A 259 -1.43 9.09 12.37
N GLN A 260 -2.12 9.06 13.51
CA GLN A 260 -2.65 10.26 14.14
C GLN A 260 -1.52 11.23 14.53
N GLU A 261 -0.43 10.72 15.10
CA GLU A 261 0.76 11.51 15.45
C GLU A 261 1.41 12.18 14.22
N ASP A 262 1.57 11.46 13.11
CA ASP A 262 2.09 12.02 11.85
C ASP A 262 1.20 13.16 11.32
N PHE A 263 -0.13 12.97 11.30
CA PHE A 263 -1.06 14.03 10.89
C PHE A 263 -1.05 15.23 11.83
N HIS A 264 -0.95 15.03 13.16
CA HIS A 264 -0.82 16.14 14.12
C HIS A 264 0.49 16.92 13.91
N LYS A 265 1.62 16.23 13.74
CA LYS A 265 2.91 16.85 13.46
C LYS A 265 2.88 17.66 12.17
N ARG A 266 2.39 17.08 11.07
CA ARG A 266 2.30 17.75 9.76
C ARG A 266 1.33 18.93 9.78
N ASN A 267 0.29 18.91 10.62
CA ASN A 267 -0.61 20.05 10.83
C ASN A 267 0.07 21.19 11.62
N LEU A 268 0.87 20.88 12.64
CA LEU A 268 1.71 21.86 13.35
C LEU A 268 2.70 22.53 12.39
N GLU A 269 3.42 21.75 11.59
CA GLU A 269 4.40 22.23 10.60
C GLU A 269 3.72 23.12 9.54
N ALA A 270 2.65 22.64 8.89
CA ALA A 270 1.92 23.41 7.88
C ALA A 270 1.25 24.68 8.44
N SER A 271 0.84 24.68 9.71
CA SER A 271 0.31 25.86 10.40
C SER A 271 1.42 26.87 10.69
N LEU A 272 2.58 26.42 11.19
CA LEU A 272 3.73 27.28 11.46
C LEU A 272 4.28 27.93 10.18
N ASP A 273 4.42 27.17 9.09
CA ASP A 273 4.89 27.67 7.80
C ASP A 273 3.96 28.75 7.25
N ARG A 274 2.64 28.47 7.22
CA ARG A 274 1.63 29.44 6.74
C ARG A 274 1.57 30.68 7.62
N CYS A 275 1.66 30.53 8.94
CA CYS A 275 1.71 31.67 9.85
C CYS A 275 2.97 32.50 9.63
N SER A 276 4.12 31.87 9.42
CA SER A 276 5.40 32.53 9.16
C SER A 276 5.37 33.32 7.84
N ALA A 277 4.78 32.77 6.78
CA ALA A 277 4.57 33.47 5.52
C ALA A 277 3.65 34.68 5.68
N LEU A 278 2.48 34.52 6.31
CA LEU A 278 1.54 35.62 6.56
C LEU A 278 2.14 36.72 7.45
N LEU A 279 2.96 36.37 8.45
CA LEU A 279 3.67 37.34 9.28
C LEU A 279 4.70 38.13 8.47
N GLN A 280 5.41 37.51 7.52
CA GLN A 280 6.27 38.23 6.59
C GLN A 280 5.45 39.15 5.67
N ASP A 281 4.47 38.63 4.95
CA ASP A 281 3.70 39.41 3.96
C ASP A 281 2.96 40.61 4.58
N ILE A 282 2.35 40.42 5.76
CA ILE A 282 1.54 41.45 6.42
C ILE A 282 2.41 42.51 7.11
N PHE A 283 3.54 42.13 7.72
CA PHE A 283 4.36 43.06 8.52
C PHE A 283 5.65 43.54 7.85
N HIS A 284 6.09 42.96 6.73
CA HIS A 284 7.24 43.46 5.96
C HIS A 284 7.10 44.95 5.54
N PRO A 285 5.91 45.47 5.16
CA PRO A 285 5.72 46.90 4.93
C PRO A 285 6.04 47.76 6.17
N LEU A 286 5.63 47.33 7.37
CA LEU A 286 5.92 48.02 8.64
C LEU A 286 7.42 48.03 8.94
N GLU A 287 8.13 46.92 8.70
CA GLU A 287 9.58 46.91 8.80
C GLU A 287 10.24 47.91 7.84
N GLY A 288 9.72 48.03 6.61
CA GLY A 288 10.15 49.02 5.64
C GLY A 288 9.94 50.46 6.12
N ASP A 289 8.78 50.76 6.71
CA ASP A 289 8.45 52.08 7.26
C ASP A 289 9.32 52.45 8.46
N VAL A 290 9.63 51.49 9.33
CA VAL A 290 10.61 51.65 10.42
C VAL A 290 12.02 51.89 9.88
N LYS A 291 12.49 51.09 8.92
CA LYS A 291 13.82 51.25 8.27
C LYS A 291 13.95 52.59 7.54
N ARG A 292 12.84 53.17 7.06
CA ARG A 292 12.75 54.52 6.48
C ARG A 292 12.66 55.66 7.51
N GLY A 293 12.56 55.36 8.81
CA GLY A 293 12.44 56.38 9.86
C GLY A 293 11.09 57.10 9.94
N ILE A 294 10.02 56.54 9.35
CA ILE A 294 8.69 57.20 9.29
C ILE A 294 8.08 57.43 10.69
N TYR A 295 8.48 56.63 11.66
CA TYR A 295 8.11 56.72 13.08
C TYR A 295 9.11 57.51 13.93
N SER A 296 10.20 58.03 13.36
CA SER A 296 11.24 58.81 14.08
C SER A 296 10.88 60.30 14.14
N LYS A 297 9.72 60.60 14.72
CA LYS A 297 9.12 61.94 14.88
C LYS A 297 8.26 61.99 16.16
N ALA A 298 7.93 63.19 16.64
CA ALA A 298 7.00 63.35 17.76
C ALA A 298 5.63 62.68 17.46
N GLY A 299 5.10 61.94 18.43
CA GLY A 299 3.91 61.08 18.29
C GLY A 299 4.12 59.80 17.45
N GLY A 300 5.35 59.54 16.99
CA GLY A 300 5.69 58.40 16.13
C GLY A 300 5.44 57.04 16.77
N HIS A 301 5.64 56.88 18.08
CA HIS A 301 5.35 55.64 18.80
C HIS A 301 3.84 55.32 18.80
N ARG A 302 2.98 56.32 18.98
CA ARG A 302 1.51 56.14 18.91
C ARG A 302 1.08 55.64 17.53
N LEU A 303 1.67 56.21 16.46
CA LEU A 303 1.41 55.78 15.09
C LEU A 303 1.93 54.37 14.81
N TYR A 304 3.07 53.98 15.38
CA TYR A 304 3.62 52.63 15.27
C TYR A 304 2.74 51.59 15.97
N VAL A 305 2.29 51.87 17.19
CA VAL A 305 1.37 50.98 17.94
C VAL A 305 0.05 50.84 17.19
N GLN A 306 -0.58 51.95 16.78
CA GLN A 306 -1.82 51.89 15.98
C GLN A 306 -1.63 51.04 14.71
N LYS A 307 -0.52 51.22 13.99
CA LYS A 307 -0.27 50.45 12.77
C LYS A 307 -0.03 48.96 13.06
N THR A 308 0.55 48.63 14.20
CA THR A 308 0.75 47.24 14.65
C THR A 308 -0.61 46.57 14.93
N GLU A 309 -1.55 47.26 15.59
CA GLU A 309 -2.91 46.74 15.82
C GLU A 309 -3.71 46.58 14.52
N GLU A 310 -3.61 47.52 13.57
CA GLU A 310 -4.20 47.38 12.22
C GLU A 310 -3.70 46.12 11.49
N LEU A 311 -2.42 45.78 11.63
CA LEU A 311 -1.82 44.62 10.97
C LEU A 311 -2.11 43.30 11.71
N LYS A 312 -2.18 43.30 13.05
CA LYS A 312 -2.74 42.18 13.82
C LYS A 312 -4.18 41.87 13.40
N ALA A 313 -5.03 42.89 13.26
CA ALA A 313 -6.42 42.71 12.85
C ALA A 313 -6.53 42.03 11.47
N LYS A 314 -5.68 42.40 10.51
CA LYS A 314 -5.57 41.70 9.21
C LYS A 314 -5.11 40.26 9.37
N TYR A 315 -4.04 40.02 10.14
CA TYR A 315 -3.55 38.67 10.41
C TYR A 315 -4.65 37.78 11.00
N TYR A 316 -5.46 38.28 11.94
CA TYR A 316 -6.59 37.53 12.48
C TYR A 316 -7.69 37.25 11.45
N GLN A 317 -7.92 38.12 10.46
CA GLN A 317 -8.90 37.92 9.38
C GLN A 317 -8.50 36.84 8.36
N GLU A 318 -7.21 36.53 8.20
CA GLU A 318 -6.77 35.51 7.24
C GLU A 318 -7.27 34.10 7.60
N PRO A 319 -7.96 33.37 6.71
CA PRO A 319 -8.48 32.04 7.00
C PRO A 319 -7.36 30.99 7.08
N ARG A 320 -7.66 29.85 7.68
CA ARG A 320 -6.84 28.63 7.75
C ARG A 320 -5.42 28.83 8.26
N LYS A 321 -5.21 29.71 9.23
CA LYS A 321 -3.89 29.83 9.91
C LYS A 321 -3.55 28.56 10.69
N GLY A 322 -4.56 27.96 11.31
CA GLY A 322 -4.44 26.76 12.13
C GLY A 322 -3.83 27.00 13.52
N ILE A 323 -3.51 25.89 14.18
CA ILE A 323 -3.25 25.79 15.62
C ILE A 323 -2.01 26.54 16.13
N GLN A 324 -1.08 26.95 15.27
CA GLN A 324 0.09 27.76 15.64
C GLN A 324 -0.13 29.29 15.53
N ALA A 325 -1.33 29.76 15.13
CA ALA A 325 -1.59 31.17 14.82
C ALA A 325 -1.19 32.16 15.93
N GLU A 326 -1.63 31.92 17.16
CA GLU A 326 -1.35 32.84 18.27
C GLU A 326 0.12 32.74 18.73
N GLU A 327 0.67 31.52 18.83
CA GLU A 327 2.05 31.29 19.26
C GLU A 327 3.07 31.90 18.28
N ALA A 328 2.84 31.76 16.97
CA ALA A 328 3.67 32.37 15.94
C ALA A 328 3.61 33.91 15.98
N LEU A 329 2.41 34.48 16.12
CA LEU A 329 2.23 35.93 16.25
C LEU A 329 2.89 36.47 17.53
N GLN A 330 2.74 35.78 18.68
CA GLN A 330 3.34 36.18 19.94
C GLN A 330 4.87 36.18 19.86
N LYS A 331 5.48 35.10 19.35
CA LYS A 331 6.93 35.01 19.12
C LYS A 331 7.42 36.11 18.17
N TYR A 332 6.68 36.39 17.11
CA TYR A 332 7.00 37.48 16.18
C TYR A 332 6.97 38.85 16.87
N LEU A 333 5.91 39.17 17.62
CA LEU A 333 5.77 40.45 18.32
C LEU A 333 6.87 40.64 19.37
N GLN A 334 7.21 39.60 20.14
CA GLN A 334 8.34 39.60 21.07
C GLN A 334 9.66 39.92 20.35
N SER A 335 9.90 39.35 19.15
CA SER A 335 11.10 39.67 18.36
C SER A 335 11.21 41.15 17.93
N LYS A 336 10.09 41.88 17.90
CA LYS A 336 10.02 43.32 17.54
C LYS A 336 9.90 44.26 18.76
N GLU A 337 9.90 43.72 19.98
CA GLU A 337 9.78 44.51 21.22
C GLU A 337 10.89 45.58 21.32
N SER A 338 12.15 45.18 21.10
CA SER A 338 13.31 46.10 21.06
C SER A 338 13.22 47.19 19.98
N VAL A 339 12.42 46.99 18.93
CA VAL A 339 12.17 47.99 17.88
C VAL A 339 11.13 49.00 18.35
N ARG A 340 10.03 48.53 18.95
CA ARG A 340 9.00 49.37 19.59
C ARG A 340 9.63 50.30 20.63
N ASP A 341 10.48 49.74 21.50
CA ASP A 341 11.04 50.47 22.63
C ASP A 341 12.07 51.53 22.18
N ARG A 342 12.83 51.26 21.10
CA ARG A 342 13.68 52.27 20.45
C ARG A 342 12.88 53.41 19.81
N ILE A 343 11.72 53.10 19.21
CA ILE A 343 10.82 54.13 18.69
C ILE A 343 10.26 54.98 19.84
N LEU A 344 9.84 54.37 20.94
CA LEU A 344 9.39 55.09 22.15
C LEU A 344 10.47 56.02 22.72
N GLN A 345 11.70 55.54 22.88
CA GLN A 345 12.83 56.37 23.33
C GLN A 345 13.11 57.55 22.38
N THR A 346 13.00 57.33 21.07
CA THR A 346 13.19 58.38 20.05
C THR A 346 12.06 59.42 20.11
N ASP A 347 10.81 58.99 20.25
CA ASP A 347 9.63 59.85 20.34
C ASP A 347 9.69 60.76 21.60
N LEU A 348 10.04 60.17 22.75
CA LEU A 348 10.25 60.91 24.00
C LEU A 348 11.38 61.96 23.88
N ALA A 349 12.52 61.59 23.32
CA ALA A 349 13.66 62.50 23.15
C ALA A 349 13.37 63.65 22.17
N LEU A 350 12.61 63.38 21.10
CA LEU A 350 12.17 64.43 20.16
C LEU A 350 11.12 65.34 20.80
N THR A 351 10.14 64.78 21.52
CA THR A 351 9.10 65.54 22.23
C THR A 351 9.70 66.47 23.29
N GLU A 352 10.72 66.04 24.03
CA GLU A 352 11.40 66.92 25.00
C GLU A 352 12.18 68.03 24.29
N ARG A 353 12.92 67.70 23.23
CA ARG A 353 13.65 68.67 22.42
C ARG A 353 12.74 69.70 21.77
N GLU A 354 11.53 69.34 21.37
CA GLU A 354 10.52 70.27 20.86
C GLU A 354 10.09 71.29 21.94
N LYS A 355 9.91 70.87 23.20
CA LYS A 355 9.68 71.79 24.33
C LYS A 355 10.89 72.69 24.58
N GLU A 356 12.10 72.14 24.61
CA GLU A 356 13.34 72.91 24.82
C GLU A 356 13.51 74.00 23.76
N MET A 357 13.25 73.67 22.49
CA MET A 357 13.30 74.62 21.38
C MET A 357 12.19 75.67 21.46
N GLU A 358 10.99 75.31 21.90
CA GLU A 358 9.89 76.27 22.10
C GLU A 358 10.16 77.21 23.28
N GLU A 359 10.64 76.69 24.42
CA GLU A 359 11.10 77.51 25.53
C GLU A 359 12.24 78.45 25.11
N ALA A 360 13.21 77.96 24.34
CA ALA A 360 14.30 78.77 23.80
C ALA A 360 13.79 79.84 22.82
N ARG A 361 12.77 79.53 22.00
CA ARG A 361 12.10 80.48 21.11
C ARG A 361 11.44 81.60 21.91
N VAL A 362 10.61 81.25 22.90
CA VAL A 362 9.93 82.23 23.77
C VAL A 362 10.95 83.10 24.52
N LYS A 363 12.02 82.51 25.09
CA LYS A 363 13.11 83.26 25.75
C LYS A 363 13.83 84.21 24.76
N ALA A 364 14.09 83.77 23.54
CA ALA A 364 14.73 84.59 22.51
C ALA A 364 13.81 85.69 21.94
N GLU A 365 12.50 85.47 21.88
CA GLU A 365 11.52 86.50 21.48
C GLU A 365 11.36 87.58 22.56
N VAL A 366 11.35 87.20 23.85
CA VAL A 366 11.41 88.15 24.97
C VAL A 366 12.69 89.00 24.90
N LEU A 367 13.86 88.36 24.78
CA LEU A 367 15.14 89.07 24.68
C LEU A 367 15.19 90.02 23.48
N LYS A 368 14.71 89.61 22.29
CA LYS A 368 14.61 90.50 21.12
C LYS A 368 13.65 91.67 21.34
N ALA A 369 12.54 91.47 22.04
CA ALA A 369 11.61 92.54 22.39
C ALA A 369 12.24 93.53 23.39
N GLU A 370 13.07 93.05 24.31
CA GLU A 370 13.84 93.88 25.24
C GLU A 370 14.96 94.65 24.54
N GLU A 371 15.74 94.00 23.65
CA GLU A 371 16.72 94.67 22.79
C GLU A 371 16.07 95.75 21.91
N GLN A 372 14.93 95.47 21.27
CA GLN A 372 14.20 96.47 20.48
C GLN A 372 13.69 97.64 21.34
N ARG A 373 13.19 97.38 22.56
CA ARG A 373 12.80 98.44 23.51
C ARG A 373 14.00 99.30 23.91
N MET A 374 15.15 98.69 24.19
CA MET A 374 16.40 99.43 24.46
C MET A 374 16.86 100.23 23.25
N TRP A 375 16.81 99.67 22.04
CA TRP A 375 17.23 100.37 20.82
C TRP A 375 16.32 101.58 20.52
N VAL A 376 15.01 101.45 20.72
CA VAL A 376 14.06 102.57 20.62
C VAL A 376 14.30 103.63 21.70
N ALA A 377 14.69 103.23 22.93
CA ALA A 377 15.04 104.17 23.99
C ALA A 377 16.35 104.92 23.70
N VAL A 378 17.38 104.22 23.20
CA VAL A 378 18.67 104.82 22.78
C VAL A 378 18.47 105.73 21.56
N LEU A 379 17.66 105.32 20.58
CA LEU A 379 17.31 106.17 19.43
C LEU A 379 16.56 107.44 19.88
N ARG A 380 15.63 107.33 20.84
CA ARG A 380 14.98 108.50 21.46
C ARG A 380 15.98 109.42 22.18
N GLN A 381 16.93 108.87 22.94
CA GLN A 381 17.99 109.68 23.55
C GLN A 381 18.88 110.34 22.50
N TYR A 382 19.19 109.64 21.40
CA TYR A 382 19.96 110.21 20.29
C TYR A 382 19.19 111.32 19.57
N GLN A 383 17.88 111.17 19.35
CA GLN A 383 17.01 112.24 18.85
C GLN A 383 16.95 113.43 19.80
N GLN A 384 16.76 113.21 21.11
CA GLN A 384 16.75 114.30 22.10
C GLN A 384 18.10 115.02 22.20
N MET A 385 19.21 114.29 22.11
CA MET A 385 20.55 114.87 22.08
C MET A 385 20.81 115.63 20.77
N MET A 386 20.32 115.12 19.63
CA MET A 386 20.38 115.84 18.35
C MET A 386 19.47 117.08 18.33
N GLU A 387 18.27 117.05 18.93
CA GLU A 387 17.44 118.23 19.12
C GLU A 387 18.10 119.27 20.02
N GLN A 388 18.73 118.86 21.13
CA GLN A 388 19.48 119.78 21.98
C GLN A 388 20.68 120.37 21.24
N ARG A 389 21.36 119.56 20.42
CA ARG A 389 22.48 119.98 19.57
C ARG A 389 22.03 120.89 18.43
N GLU A 390 20.83 120.69 17.89
CA GLU A 390 20.20 121.54 16.88
C GLU A 390 19.75 122.88 17.48
N ARG A 391 19.16 122.88 18.69
CA ARG A 391 18.87 124.12 19.44
C ARG A 391 20.17 124.89 19.76
N LEU A 392 21.22 124.19 20.19
CA LEU A 392 22.54 124.78 20.43
C LEU A 392 23.16 125.33 19.13
N LEU A 393 22.99 124.62 18.00
CA LEU A 393 23.43 125.08 16.68
C LEU A 393 22.60 126.27 16.17
N GLN A 394 21.28 126.31 16.39
CA GLN A 394 20.46 127.49 16.07
C GLN A 394 20.92 128.72 16.87
N GLU A 395 21.26 128.55 18.14
CA GLU A 395 21.74 129.65 18.97
C GLU A 395 23.20 130.04 18.64
N GLN A 396 24.05 129.09 18.24
CA GLN A 396 25.39 129.39 17.69
C GLN A 396 25.33 130.00 16.28
N VAL A 397 24.35 129.65 15.44
CA VAL A 397 24.07 130.32 14.15
C VAL A 397 23.64 131.76 14.41
N ARG A 398 22.72 132.01 15.35
CA ARG A 398 22.39 133.37 15.83
C ARG A 398 23.58 134.16 16.41
N GLN A 399 24.69 133.51 16.74
CA GLN A 399 25.94 134.18 17.12
C GLN A 399 26.93 134.32 15.96
N MET A 400 26.98 133.37 15.02
CA MET A 400 27.85 133.42 13.83
C MET A 400 27.32 134.35 12.73
N GLU A 401 25.99 134.44 12.53
CA GLU A 401 25.35 135.40 11.62
C GLU A 401 25.69 136.87 11.99
N ARG A 402 26.00 137.13 13.27
CA ARG A 402 26.47 138.43 13.75
C ARG A 402 27.97 138.69 13.57
N ASN A 403 28.78 137.69 13.19
CA ASN A 403 30.25 137.79 13.21
C ASN A 403 30.98 137.17 12.01
N ARG A 404 30.28 136.68 10.96
CA ARG A 404 30.91 136.15 9.73
C ARG A 404 30.37 136.72 8.42
N MET A 405 30.25 138.04 8.36
CA MET A 405 30.62 138.76 7.12
C MET A 405 32.14 138.66 6.89
N PHE A 406 32.68 137.48 6.51
CA PHE A 406 33.99 137.34 5.84
C PHE A 406 34.23 135.91 5.31
N GLN A 407 34.56 135.80 4.02
CA GLN A 407 35.26 134.72 3.30
C GLN A 407 34.71 133.27 3.26
N HIS A 408 34.13 132.96 2.09
CA HIS A 408 34.14 131.71 1.29
C HIS A 408 35.60 131.40 0.78
N PRO A 409 35.98 130.29 0.07
CA PRO A 409 35.36 128.95 -0.22
C PRO A 409 36.33 127.72 -0.08
N LEU A 410 35.85 126.50 -0.47
CA LEU A 410 36.44 125.55 -1.47
C LEU A 410 36.64 124.05 -1.09
N GLN A 411 36.15 123.16 -1.99
CA GLN A 411 36.76 121.87 -2.45
C GLN A 411 36.94 120.71 -1.42
N LYS A 412 37.16 119.41 -1.77
CA LYS A 412 37.19 118.52 -2.97
C LYS A 412 36.76 117.10 -2.45
N ARG A 413 36.13 116.13 -3.14
CA ARG A 413 36.25 115.51 -4.50
C ARG A 413 37.33 114.39 -4.58
N ALA A 414 37.03 113.31 -5.32
CA ALA A 414 37.94 112.24 -5.81
C ALA A 414 38.38 111.18 -4.75
N LEU A 415 38.82 109.94 -5.03
CA LEU A 415 38.88 109.04 -6.24
C LEU A 415 39.07 107.57 -5.70
N ASP A 416 39.15 106.43 -6.42
CA ASP A 416 39.16 106.05 -7.86
C ASP A 416 38.54 104.62 -8.04
N LEU A 417 38.92 103.87 -9.08
CA LEU A 417 38.34 102.60 -9.57
C LEU A 417 39.44 101.59 -10.03
N ARG A 418 39.00 100.42 -10.57
CA ARG A 418 39.65 99.42 -11.50
C ARG A 418 40.31 98.19 -10.84
N HIS A 419 40.44 97.00 -11.46
CA HIS A 419 40.01 96.39 -12.76
C HIS A 419 39.44 94.95 -12.48
N HIS A 420 38.92 94.06 -13.35
CA HIS A 420 39.09 93.72 -14.80
C HIS A 420 40.39 92.92 -15.12
N CYS A 421 40.47 91.94 -16.06
CA CYS A 421 39.47 91.19 -16.86
C CYS A 421 40.05 89.83 -17.34
N GLN A 422 39.37 89.14 -18.28
CA GLN A 422 39.74 87.85 -18.96
C GLN A 422 39.60 86.59 -18.08
N ILE A 423 38.77 85.57 -18.32
CA ILE A 423 37.81 85.19 -19.40
C ILE A 423 38.38 84.53 -20.67
N LEU A 424 37.74 83.39 -21.03
CA LEU A 424 37.75 82.60 -22.29
C LEU A 424 38.94 81.65 -22.62
N TRP A 425 38.77 80.36 -22.27
CA TRP A 425 38.77 79.29 -23.28
C TRP A 425 37.82 78.14 -22.87
N LYS A 426 36.61 78.13 -23.45
CA LYS A 426 35.69 76.98 -23.56
C LYS A 426 35.49 76.71 -25.06
N ILE A 427 34.71 75.67 -25.40
CA ILE A 427 34.07 75.40 -26.71
C ILE A 427 35.02 74.73 -27.74
N THR A 428 34.71 73.57 -28.38
CA THR A 428 33.66 72.53 -28.16
C THR A 428 33.92 71.25 -29.00
N GLU A 429 33.37 70.11 -28.54
CA GLU A 429 32.61 69.07 -29.30
C GLU A 429 33.17 68.21 -30.47
N LYS A 430 32.97 66.88 -30.27
CA LYS A 430 32.19 65.90 -31.08
C LYS A 430 32.73 65.13 -32.32
N LEU A 431 32.33 63.85 -32.28
CA LEU A 431 31.81 62.94 -33.33
C LEU A 431 32.72 61.99 -34.13
N GLU A 432 32.06 60.94 -34.62
CA GLU A 432 32.57 59.72 -35.23
C GLU A 432 32.60 59.80 -36.77
N PHE A 433 33.40 58.97 -37.46
CA PHE A 433 33.25 58.76 -38.90
C PHE A 433 33.64 57.35 -39.42
N CYS A 434 32.61 56.55 -39.70
CA CYS A 434 32.41 55.65 -40.85
C CYS A 434 33.48 54.63 -41.36
N MET A 435 33.09 53.34 -41.23
CA MET A 435 32.90 52.34 -42.32
C MET A 435 34.06 51.57 -43.00
N LYS A 436 33.96 50.22 -42.85
CA LYS A 436 34.02 49.12 -43.86
C LYS A 436 35.04 49.17 -45.02
N ILE A 437 35.73 48.04 -45.26
CA ILE A 437 35.43 47.06 -46.35
C ILE A 437 36.25 45.76 -46.17
N ASN A 438 35.84 44.68 -46.84
CA ASN A 438 36.44 43.33 -46.79
C ASN A 438 37.29 43.01 -48.05
N GLU A 439 37.80 41.77 -48.12
CA GLU A 439 38.03 41.00 -49.36
C GLU A 439 39.38 41.23 -50.07
N PHE A 440 40.35 40.34 -49.83
CA PHE A 440 41.40 40.04 -50.81
C PHE A 440 41.77 38.54 -50.87
N LEU A 441 40.99 37.83 -51.68
CA LEU A 441 41.39 36.70 -52.54
C LEU A 441 42.16 35.50 -51.93
N ARG A 442 41.37 34.44 -51.68
CA ARG A 442 41.75 33.05 -52.00
C ARG A 442 42.26 32.93 -53.45
N VAL A 443 43.43 32.32 -53.65
CA VAL A 443 43.96 31.60 -54.84
C VAL A 443 45.43 31.24 -54.52
N ALA A 444 46.04 30.11 -54.93
CA ALA A 444 45.67 29.17 -55.98
C ALA A 444 45.67 27.70 -55.53
N GLU A 445 44.65 26.97 -55.96
CA GLU A 445 44.82 25.57 -56.39
C GLU A 445 45.39 25.60 -57.82
N LYS A 446 46.44 24.83 -58.13
CA LYS A 446 46.82 24.34 -59.48
C LYS A 446 47.98 23.34 -59.33
N THR A 447 47.79 22.01 -59.31
CA THR A 447 47.36 21.07 -60.37
C THR A 447 48.43 20.72 -61.41
N PHE A 448 48.61 19.40 -61.63
CA PHE A 448 48.94 18.75 -62.91
C PHE A 448 50.16 19.21 -63.73
N ALA A 449 51.19 18.36 -63.71
CA ALA A 449 51.92 17.87 -64.90
C ALA A 449 52.68 16.58 -64.49
N GLU A 450 52.93 15.57 -65.32
CA GLU A 450 52.34 15.06 -66.58
C GLU A 450 52.79 13.57 -66.67
N GLU A 451 51.90 12.59 -66.83
CA GLU A 451 51.38 12.01 -68.09
C GLU A 451 52.30 10.95 -68.77
N LYS A 452 51.69 9.84 -69.25
CA LYS A 452 52.27 8.75 -70.10
C LYS A 452 53.42 7.90 -69.49
N ALA A 453 53.53 6.58 -69.72
CA ALA A 453 52.71 5.62 -70.46
C ALA A 453 53.08 4.15 -70.11
N LYS A 454 52.38 3.18 -70.74
CA LYS A 454 52.52 1.70 -70.67
C LYS A 454 51.97 1.10 -69.35
N ARG A 455 50.98 0.20 -69.36
CA ARG A 455 50.82 -1.12 -70.03
C ARG A 455 51.79 -2.18 -69.51
N GLU A 456 51.32 -2.92 -68.50
CA GLU A 456 51.64 -4.29 -68.06
C GLU A 456 51.00 -4.44 -66.65
N SER A 457 50.47 -5.57 -66.18
CA SER A 457 49.98 -6.80 -66.80
C SER A 457 48.90 -7.40 -65.87
N SER A 458 48.26 -8.51 -66.24
CA SER A 458 47.27 -9.24 -65.44
C SER A 458 47.77 -9.62 -64.02
N GLU A 459 47.07 -9.20 -62.94
CA GLU A 459 47.02 -10.00 -61.69
C GLU A 459 45.99 -9.61 -60.60
N LYS A 460 45.40 -8.40 -60.61
CA LYS A 460 44.72 -7.87 -59.40
C LYS A 460 43.32 -8.43 -59.06
N GLU A 461 42.63 -9.12 -59.97
CA GLU A 461 41.27 -9.61 -59.68
C GLU A 461 41.21 -10.87 -58.79
N LYS A 462 42.26 -11.72 -58.78
CA LYS A 462 42.29 -12.93 -57.94
C LYS A 462 42.21 -12.63 -56.44
N LYS A 463 42.99 -11.65 -55.95
CA LYS A 463 43.13 -11.36 -54.52
C LYS A 463 41.85 -10.88 -53.83
N LEU A 464 40.95 -10.21 -54.57
CA LEU A 464 39.66 -9.75 -54.01
C LEU A 464 38.66 -10.89 -53.82
N HIS A 465 38.66 -11.89 -54.71
CA HIS A 465 37.83 -13.08 -54.54
C HIS A 465 38.35 -13.99 -53.42
N GLU A 466 39.66 -14.23 -53.34
CA GLU A 466 40.27 -15.04 -52.27
C GLU A 466 39.96 -14.51 -50.87
N GLN A 467 40.04 -13.19 -50.65
CA GLN A 467 39.69 -12.60 -49.35
C GLN A 467 38.20 -12.73 -49.02
N LYS A 468 37.30 -12.64 -49.99
CA LYS A 468 35.86 -12.88 -49.78
C LYS A 468 35.59 -14.35 -49.43
N VAL A 469 36.19 -15.30 -50.16
CA VAL A 469 36.03 -16.75 -49.92
C VAL A 469 36.55 -17.16 -48.54
N LYS A 470 37.77 -16.73 -48.14
CA LYS A 470 38.29 -17.00 -46.78
C LYS A 470 37.41 -16.40 -45.67
N LYS A 471 36.80 -15.23 -45.91
CA LYS A 471 35.88 -14.58 -44.93
C LYS A 471 34.52 -15.28 -44.83
N LEU A 472 34.08 -15.97 -45.89
CA LEU A 472 32.87 -16.82 -45.90
C LEU A 472 33.13 -18.19 -45.26
N LEU A 473 34.23 -18.86 -45.61
CA LEU A 473 34.63 -20.14 -44.99
C LEU A 473 34.71 -20.03 -43.47
N LYS A 474 35.42 -19.03 -42.94
CA LYS A 474 35.56 -18.83 -41.49
C LYS A 474 34.24 -18.44 -40.80
N LYS A 475 33.27 -17.90 -41.53
CA LYS A 475 31.88 -17.73 -41.05
C LYS A 475 31.15 -19.07 -40.98
N CYS A 476 31.29 -19.91 -42.01
CA CYS A 476 30.68 -21.23 -42.07
C CYS A 476 31.20 -22.15 -40.94
N GLU A 477 32.53 -22.25 -40.77
CA GLU A 477 33.16 -23.03 -39.69
C GLU A 477 32.68 -22.61 -38.30
N ASN A 478 32.56 -21.30 -38.05
CA ASN A 478 32.04 -20.78 -36.78
C ASN A 478 30.55 -21.10 -36.60
N LEU A 479 29.74 -21.07 -37.66
CA LEU A 479 28.33 -21.44 -37.62
C LEU A 479 28.16 -22.95 -37.37
N THR A 480 28.96 -23.80 -38.01
CA THR A 480 28.98 -25.24 -37.77
C THR A 480 29.41 -25.56 -36.33
N ARG A 481 30.41 -24.86 -35.78
CA ARG A 481 30.83 -25.05 -34.38
C ARG A 481 29.74 -24.64 -33.41
N ALA A 482 29.12 -23.48 -33.59
CA ALA A 482 27.99 -23.02 -32.79
C ALA A 482 26.80 -24.00 -32.87
N PHE A 483 26.53 -24.59 -34.04
CA PHE A 483 25.48 -25.59 -34.21
C PHE A 483 25.81 -26.92 -33.51
N MET A 484 27.08 -27.34 -33.49
CA MET A 484 27.53 -28.53 -32.76
C MET A 484 27.50 -28.30 -31.24
N GLU A 485 27.90 -27.12 -30.75
CA GLU A 485 27.76 -26.71 -29.35
C GLU A 485 26.29 -26.63 -28.91
N PHE A 486 25.41 -26.08 -29.75
CA PHE A 486 23.97 -26.03 -29.53
C PHE A 486 23.36 -27.44 -29.52
N LYS A 487 23.74 -28.31 -30.46
CA LYS A 487 23.33 -29.72 -30.47
C LYS A 487 23.80 -30.46 -29.22
N ALA A 488 25.02 -30.23 -28.75
CA ALA A 488 25.53 -30.83 -27.51
C ALA A 488 24.71 -30.37 -26.29
N LYS A 489 24.43 -29.06 -26.17
CA LYS A 489 23.56 -28.52 -25.12
C LYS A 489 22.15 -29.12 -25.15
N MET A 490 21.47 -29.14 -26.30
CA MET A 490 20.15 -29.79 -26.40
C MET A 490 20.21 -31.29 -26.11
N THR A 491 21.29 -31.98 -26.46
CA THR A 491 21.44 -33.42 -26.16
C THR A 491 21.51 -33.66 -24.64
N GLU A 492 22.26 -32.82 -23.91
CA GLU A 492 22.36 -32.95 -22.45
C GLU A 492 21.08 -32.44 -21.75
N GLU A 493 20.40 -31.40 -22.25
CA GLU A 493 19.07 -30.99 -21.77
C GLU A 493 18.02 -32.09 -21.95
N ILE A 494 18.03 -32.79 -23.08
CA ILE A 494 17.17 -33.96 -23.33
C ILE A 494 17.51 -35.07 -22.34
N ARG A 495 18.79 -35.41 -22.18
CA ARG A 495 19.24 -36.44 -21.21
C ARG A 495 18.86 -36.10 -19.76
N VAL A 496 19.00 -34.83 -19.35
CA VAL A 496 18.57 -34.36 -18.02
C VAL A 496 17.05 -34.45 -17.87
N ARG A 497 16.29 -34.07 -18.91
CA ARG A 497 14.82 -34.26 -18.93
C ARG A 497 14.43 -35.74 -18.86
N GLU A 498 15.09 -36.63 -19.60
CA GLU A 498 14.86 -38.08 -19.55
C GLU A 498 15.17 -38.66 -18.17
N SER A 499 16.25 -38.21 -17.52
CA SER A 499 16.59 -38.59 -16.15
C SER A 499 15.51 -38.13 -15.16
N LEU A 500 15.07 -36.88 -15.25
CA LEU A 500 13.97 -36.34 -14.44
C LEU A 500 12.64 -37.05 -14.70
N LEU A 501 12.33 -37.40 -15.95
CA LEU A 501 11.15 -38.19 -16.31
C LEU A 501 11.22 -39.60 -15.73
N LYS A 502 12.41 -40.22 -15.72
CA LYS A 502 12.63 -41.55 -15.14
C LYS A 502 12.52 -41.52 -13.61
N GLU A 503 13.04 -40.47 -12.97
CA GLU A 503 12.89 -40.25 -11.52
C GLU A 503 11.45 -39.92 -11.13
N MET A 504 10.74 -39.08 -11.89
CA MET A 504 9.31 -38.84 -11.75
C MET A 504 8.51 -40.13 -11.91
N ASN A 505 8.82 -40.95 -12.91
CA ASN A 505 8.13 -42.22 -13.11
C ASN A 505 8.40 -43.21 -11.97
N GLU A 506 9.63 -43.31 -11.44
CA GLU A 506 9.92 -44.12 -10.24
C GLU A 506 9.39 -43.49 -8.93
N ARG A 507 9.07 -42.19 -8.88
CA ARG A 507 8.27 -41.57 -7.80
C ARG A 507 6.79 -41.95 -7.95
N ILE A 508 6.19 -41.78 -9.13
CA ILE A 508 4.79 -42.18 -9.45
C ILE A 508 4.57 -43.68 -9.18
N LYS A 509 5.56 -44.51 -9.50
CA LYS A 509 5.54 -45.97 -9.26
C LYS A 509 5.67 -46.34 -7.78
N ARG A 510 6.31 -45.50 -6.95
CA ARG A 510 6.32 -45.61 -5.48
C ARG A 510 5.06 -45.04 -4.83
N LEU A 511 4.41 -44.06 -5.46
CA LEU A 511 3.12 -43.52 -5.02
C LEU A 511 1.96 -44.51 -5.30
N LYS A 512 2.05 -45.30 -6.37
CA LYS A 512 1.09 -46.36 -6.71
C LYS A 512 1.19 -47.56 -5.76
N GLY A 513 0.40 -47.56 -4.69
CA GLY A 513 0.13 -48.74 -3.87
C GLY A 513 0.76 -48.78 -2.48
N ASP A 514 1.19 -47.64 -1.93
CA ASP A 514 1.35 -47.52 -0.47
C ASP A 514 0.00 -47.12 0.14
N LYS A 515 -0.55 -47.99 1.01
CA LYS A 515 -1.81 -47.74 1.73
C LYS A 515 -1.81 -46.39 2.43
N LYS A 516 -0.65 -45.94 2.96
CA LYS A 516 -0.53 -44.66 3.66
C LYS A 516 -0.92 -43.48 2.77
N ASN A 517 -0.61 -43.53 1.47
CA ASN A 517 -1.00 -42.48 0.53
C ASN A 517 -2.51 -42.49 0.27
N ASP A 518 -3.11 -43.68 0.13
CA ASP A 518 -4.56 -43.83 -0.06
C ASP A 518 -5.33 -43.31 1.17
N THR A 519 -4.86 -43.64 2.38
CA THR A 519 -5.32 -43.06 3.65
C THR A 519 -5.24 -41.53 3.64
N GLN A 520 -4.10 -40.95 3.28
CA GLN A 520 -3.89 -39.50 3.27
C GLN A 520 -4.76 -38.77 2.24
N ILE A 521 -4.97 -39.35 1.05
CA ILE A 521 -5.88 -38.82 0.03
C ILE A 521 -7.33 -38.86 0.52
N PHE A 522 -7.74 -39.95 1.18
CA PHE A 522 -9.07 -40.07 1.79
C PHE A 522 -9.31 -39.02 2.88
N VAL A 523 -8.34 -38.82 3.77
CA VAL A 523 -8.38 -37.77 4.80
C VAL A 523 -8.52 -36.38 4.19
N LEU A 524 -7.69 -36.04 3.19
CA LEU A 524 -7.78 -34.76 2.47
C LEU A 524 -9.15 -34.56 1.80
N ALA A 525 -9.70 -35.61 1.18
CA ALA A 525 -11.02 -35.54 0.54
C ALA A 525 -12.14 -35.22 1.54
N LEU A 526 -12.10 -35.78 2.76
CA LEU A 526 -13.08 -35.46 3.81
C LEU A 526 -12.88 -34.07 4.41
N LEU A 527 -11.64 -33.64 4.67
CA LEU A 527 -11.39 -32.30 5.22
C LEU A 527 -11.82 -31.19 4.27
N LEU A 528 -11.63 -31.37 2.96
CA LEU A 528 -11.85 -30.33 1.95
C LEU A 528 -13.27 -30.33 1.36
N SER A 529 -13.99 -31.45 1.40
CA SER A 529 -15.36 -31.54 0.86
C SER A 529 -16.44 -31.21 1.88
N SER A 530 -17.59 -30.74 1.38
CA SER A 530 -18.87 -30.64 2.11
C SER A 530 -19.82 -31.80 1.81
N THR A 531 -19.63 -32.46 0.67
CA THR A 531 -20.35 -33.68 0.28
C THR A 531 -19.33 -34.67 -0.30
N PHE A 532 -19.25 -35.88 0.26
CA PHE A 532 -18.33 -36.93 -0.15
C PHE A 532 -19.09 -38.02 -0.91
N VAL A 533 -18.85 -38.10 -2.22
CA VAL A 533 -19.47 -39.10 -3.09
C VAL A 533 -18.61 -40.37 -3.09
N TYR A 534 -19.07 -41.41 -2.41
CA TYR A 534 -18.41 -42.72 -2.41
C TYR A 534 -19.03 -43.61 -3.50
N ASN A 535 -18.23 -44.06 -4.45
CA ASN A 535 -18.70 -44.76 -5.66
C ASN A 535 -18.22 -46.22 -5.71
N THR A 536 -19.12 -47.14 -5.37
CA THR A 536 -18.87 -48.58 -5.41
C THR A 536 -19.05 -49.11 -6.83
N MET A 537 -17.98 -49.69 -7.39
CA MET A 537 -18.04 -50.58 -8.55
C MET A 537 -17.17 -51.82 -8.28
N ASN A 538 -17.70 -53.03 -8.53
CA ASN A 538 -16.88 -54.25 -8.53
C ASN A 538 -15.63 -54.10 -9.41
N LYS A 539 -14.47 -54.35 -8.82
CA LYS A 539 -13.26 -54.76 -9.52
C LYS A 539 -12.80 -56.05 -8.85
N ILE A 540 -12.40 -57.05 -9.64
CA ILE A 540 -11.71 -58.23 -9.10
C ILE A 540 -10.38 -57.73 -8.55
N ASP A 541 -10.21 -57.81 -7.23
CA ASP A 541 -8.98 -57.41 -6.54
C ASP A 541 -8.15 -58.64 -6.10
N GLN A 542 -7.06 -58.41 -5.38
CA GLN A 542 -6.23 -59.51 -4.88
C GLN A 542 -6.98 -60.40 -3.86
N ARG A 543 -7.91 -59.84 -3.06
CA ARG A 543 -8.69 -60.60 -2.07
C ARG A 543 -9.74 -61.50 -2.73
N ASP A 544 -10.29 -61.09 -3.87
CA ASP A 544 -11.10 -61.97 -4.73
C ASP A 544 -10.30 -63.19 -5.22
N ILE A 545 -9.01 -63.01 -5.53
CA ILE A 545 -8.12 -64.12 -5.89
C ILE A 545 -7.77 -64.97 -4.67
N ASP A 546 -7.51 -64.36 -3.51
CA ASP A 546 -7.19 -65.08 -2.27
C ASP A 546 -8.38 -65.92 -1.77
N LEU A 547 -9.62 -65.46 -1.96
CA LEU A 547 -10.85 -66.21 -1.66
C LEU A 547 -11.09 -67.40 -2.61
N LEU A 548 -10.41 -67.46 -3.76
CA LEU A 548 -10.43 -68.61 -4.67
C LEU A 548 -9.46 -69.74 -4.24
N GLN A 549 -8.87 -69.71 -3.03
CA GLN A 549 -8.00 -70.80 -2.53
C GLN A 549 -8.75 -72.11 -2.17
N TYR A 550 -10.08 -72.09 -2.05
CA TYR A 550 -10.89 -73.26 -1.65
C TYR A 550 -10.67 -74.56 -2.45
N PRO A 551 -10.35 -74.57 -3.77
CA PRO A 551 -10.07 -75.79 -4.52
C PRO A 551 -8.77 -76.50 -4.10
N PHE A 552 -7.78 -75.78 -3.56
CA PHE A 552 -6.46 -76.35 -3.26
C PHE A 552 -6.41 -77.13 -1.94
N VAL A 553 -7.32 -76.87 -1.01
CA VAL A 553 -7.35 -77.54 0.31
C VAL A 553 -7.98 -78.95 0.24
N VAL A 554 -8.61 -79.32 -0.88
CA VAL A 554 -9.36 -80.58 -1.01
C VAL A 554 -8.47 -81.78 -1.38
N GLN A 555 -7.27 -81.58 -1.94
CA GLN A 555 -6.45 -82.68 -2.48
C GLN A 555 -5.82 -83.62 -1.43
N ASP A 556 -5.61 -83.18 -0.19
CA ASP A 556 -5.09 -84.05 0.89
C ASP A 556 -6.19 -84.87 1.61
N GLY A 557 -7.47 -84.64 1.31
CA GLY A 557 -8.59 -85.20 2.07
C GLY A 557 -8.95 -86.67 1.78
N THR A 558 -8.64 -87.18 0.57
CA THR A 558 -9.16 -88.47 0.09
C THR A 558 -8.12 -89.58 0.01
N LYS A 559 -7.66 -90.07 1.17
CA LYS A 559 -7.08 -91.42 1.27
C LYS A 559 -8.20 -92.46 1.36
N ALA A 560 -8.27 -93.34 0.38
CA ALA A 560 -9.19 -94.48 0.41
C ALA A 560 -8.92 -95.38 1.62
N ARG A 561 -9.99 -95.79 2.31
CA ARG A 561 -9.96 -96.89 3.29
C ARG A 561 -10.38 -98.18 2.59
N GLU A 562 -9.40 -98.97 2.18
CA GLU A 562 -9.61 -100.37 1.86
C GLU A 562 -9.38 -101.26 3.10
N ASN A 563 -10.04 -102.43 3.08
CA ASN A 563 -9.88 -103.59 3.96
C ASN A 563 -10.62 -103.61 5.32
N ALA A 564 -11.00 -104.85 5.67
CA ALA A 564 -11.81 -105.32 6.80
C ALA A 564 -13.28 -104.85 6.85
N SER A 565 -14.28 -105.74 6.94
CA SER A 565 -14.26 -107.20 6.77
C SER A 565 -15.67 -107.75 6.47
N VAL A 566 -15.78 -108.70 5.54
CA VAL A 566 -17.04 -109.42 5.25
C VAL A 566 -17.06 -110.74 6.01
N HIS A 567 -18.02 -110.92 6.92
CA HIS A 567 -18.53 -112.25 7.30
C HIS A 567 -19.89 -112.16 8.03
N HIS A 568 -20.96 -112.35 7.24
CA HIS A 568 -22.24 -113.06 7.51
C HIS A 568 -22.91 -113.15 8.90
N LEU A 569 -24.25 -113.31 8.82
CA LEU A 569 -25.25 -113.69 9.83
C LEU A 569 -25.83 -112.53 10.68
N CYS A 570 -27.16 -112.44 10.89
CA CYS A 570 -28.29 -113.03 10.16
C CYS A 570 -29.60 -112.30 10.52
N SER A 571 -30.62 -112.40 9.65
CA SER A 571 -32.00 -111.89 9.78
C SER A 571 -32.17 -110.37 9.75
#